data_AF-A0A0M0J2M5-F1
#
_entry.id   AF-A0A0M0J2M5-F1
#
_cell.length_a   1.000
_cell.length_b   1.000
_cell.length_c   1.000
_cell.angle_alpha   90.00
_cell.angle_beta   90.00
_cell.angle_gamma   90.00
#
_symmetry.space_group_name_H-M   'P 1'
#
loop_
_entity.id
_entity.type
_entity.pdbx_description
1 polymer ?
#
loop_
_entity_poly.entity_id
_entity_poly.type
_entity_poly.pdbx_seq_one_letter_code
_entity_poly.pdbx_strand_id
1 'polypeptide(L)'
;MTMKLKNVLEGITPSKRGDENLDSRSLYKDLKYNMGDYFARVRDLVCAAVPDNLCPTLDCAITLKLFPQFVDGITIGQRTKDDVPDECDRAQNEKAMKAWKDALVSLQQNPKIATVSLMRDEVDRQFSQFHRFAEEGSEFDCTIARAPTTFATVSKNYTNLQIEVEDCWRGPKAATKCLDDAIKLLGLSSTKEMTQYMTGALADRAAQGKLASKSCSTDPLGYFKKGLNDDAQLFDADFNDLDADPGAAQVLTSKHNRSEGGTSGGTDDER
;
A
#
# COMPACT_ATOMS: atom_id res chain seq x y z
N MET A 1 -16.21 3.75 -19.50
CA MET A 1 -15.17 3.98 -18.47
C MET A 1 -14.32 5.14 -18.93
N THR A 2 -14.17 6.18 -18.11
CA THR A 2 -13.28 7.31 -18.39
C THR A 2 -12.13 7.20 -17.39
N MET A 3 -10.94 6.85 -17.87
CA MET A 3 -9.74 6.88 -17.02
C MET A 3 -9.38 8.34 -16.77
N LYS A 4 -9.59 8.83 -15.54
CA LYS A 4 -9.14 10.16 -15.16
C LYS A 4 -7.63 10.15 -14.96
N LEU A 5 -6.91 10.76 -15.89
CA LEU A 5 -5.50 11.09 -15.72
C LEU A 5 -5.40 12.33 -14.83
N LYS A 6 -5.60 12.18 -13.51
CA LYS A 6 -5.50 13.29 -12.54
C LYS A 6 -4.17 14.08 -12.67
N ASN A 7 -3.07 13.38 -13.00
CA ASN A 7 -1.75 13.99 -13.16
C ASN A 7 -1.58 14.86 -14.43
N VAL A 8 -2.52 14.81 -15.39
CA VAL A 8 -2.49 15.69 -16.57
C VAL A 8 -3.11 17.06 -16.23
N LEU A 9 -3.99 17.14 -15.22
CA LEU A 9 -4.68 18.37 -14.83
C LEU A 9 -3.86 19.26 -13.88
N GLU A 10 -2.84 18.72 -13.23
CA GLU A 10 -1.95 19.48 -12.33
C GLU A 10 -1.01 20.44 -13.10
N GLY A 11 -0.71 20.14 -14.37
CA GLY A 11 0.05 21.01 -15.27
C GLY A 11 -0.80 22.05 -16.01
N ILE A 12 -2.11 22.11 -15.77
CA ILE A 12 -3.04 23.02 -16.44
C ILE A 12 -3.29 24.23 -15.53
N THR A 13 -2.95 25.42 -16.02
CA THR A 13 -3.15 26.68 -15.30
C THR A 13 -4.61 26.85 -14.86
N PRO A 14 -4.89 27.50 -13.71
CA PRO A 14 -6.26 27.71 -13.21
C PRO A 14 -7.21 28.31 -14.25
N SER A 15 -6.69 29.14 -15.17
CA SER A 15 -7.43 29.73 -16.30
C SER A 15 -7.99 28.72 -17.31
N LYS A 16 -7.43 27.51 -17.37
CA LYS A 16 -7.90 26.42 -18.24
C LYS A 16 -8.78 25.40 -17.49
N ARG A 17 -8.82 25.39 -16.15
CA ARG A 17 -9.73 24.50 -15.40
C ARG A 17 -11.21 24.87 -15.56
N GLY A 18 -11.51 26.11 -15.99
CA GLY A 18 -12.86 26.57 -16.28
C GLY A 18 -13.32 26.31 -17.72
N ASP A 19 -12.50 25.70 -18.57
CA ASP A 19 -12.93 25.31 -19.92
C ASP A 19 -13.72 24.00 -19.81
N GLU A 20 -15.04 24.10 -19.92
CA GLU A 20 -15.95 22.94 -19.92
C GLU A 20 -15.60 21.91 -21.02
N ASN A 21 -14.72 22.26 -21.98
CA ASN A 21 -14.30 21.38 -23.06
C ASN A 21 -13.05 20.53 -22.78
N LEU A 22 -12.32 20.73 -21.67
CA LEU A 22 -11.07 20.00 -21.45
C LEU A 22 -11.27 18.55 -20.95
N ASP A 23 -12.42 18.24 -20.37
CA ASP A 23 -12.79 16.88 -19.90
C ASP A 23 -14.32 16.69 -19.83
N SER A 24 -15.05 17.13 -20.87
CA SER A 24 -16.51 16.99 -20.90
C SER A 24 -16.96 15.56 -21.22
N ARG A 25 -18.12 15.17 -20.68
CA ARG A 25 -18.76 13.86 -20.97
C ARG A 25 -18.97 13.62 -22.47
N SER A 26 -19.12 14.68 -23.27
CA SER A 26 -19.29 14.61 -24.72
C SER A 26 -18.06 14.04 -25.43
N LEU A 27 -16.84 14.26 -24.92
CA LEU A 27 -15.61 13.69 -25.47
C LEU A 27 -15.58 12.14 -25.38
N TYR A 28 -16.34 11.58 -24.46
CA TYR A 28 -16.40 10.14 -24.19
C TYR A 28 -17.68 9.49 -24.72
N LYS A 29 -18.56 10.28 -25.34
CA LYS A 29 -19.82 9.77 -25.89
C LYS A 29 -19.51 8.80 -27.04
N ASP A 30 -20.11 7.61 -26.98
CA ASP A 30 -19.97 6.52 -27.95
C ASP A 30 -18.56 5.91 -28.10
N LEU A 31 -17.59 6.32 -27.26
CA LEU A 31 -16.26 5.74 -27.26
C LEU A 31 -16.34 4.30 -26.71
N LYS A 32 -16.13 3.31 -27.58
CA LYS A 32 -16.03 1.90 -27.18
C LYS A 32 -14.73 1.69 -26.41
N TYR A 33 -14.80 1.83 -25.09
CA TYR A 33 -13.66 1.67 -24.21
C TYR A 33 -13.50 0.22 -23.78
N ASN A 34 -12.55 -0.49 -24.40
CA ASN A 34 -12.06 -1.78 -23.94
C ASN A 34 -10.63 -1.57 -23.42
N MET A 35 -10.42 -1.76 -22.12
CA MET A 35 -9.12 -1.50 -21.48
C MET A 35 -8.06 -2.50 -21.96
N GLY A 36 -8.44 -3.75 -22.20
CA GLY A 36 -7.56 -4.75 -22.81
C GLY A 36 -7.04 -4.32 -24.18
N ASP A 37 -7.93 -3.91 -25.08
CA ASP A 37 -7.52 -3.44 -26.42
C ASP A 37 -6.65 -2.18 -26.34
N TYR A 38 -6.93 -1.29 -25.39
CA TYR A 38 -6.11 -0.12 -25.16
C TYR A 38 -4.67 -0.50 -24.77
N PHE A 39 -4.48 -1.39 -23.78
CA PHE A 39 -3.13 -1.81 -23.38
C PHE A 39 -2.43 -2.66 -24.43
N ALA A 40 -3.15 -3.49 -25.19
CA ALA A 40 -2.57 -4.20 -26.32
C ALA A 40 -2.04 -3.23 -27.40
N ARG A 41 -2.77 -2.15 -27.70
CA ARG A 41 -2.30 -1.10 -28.62
C ARG A 41 -1.09 -0.35 -28.07
N VAL A 42 -1.07 -0.02 -26.77
CA VAL A 42 0.11 0.61 -26.14
C VAL A 42 1.33 -0.30 -26.28
N ARG A 43 1.17 -1.60 -26.02
CA ARG A 43 2.23 -2.60 -26.24
C ARG A 43 2.70 -2.60 -27.70
N ASP A 44 1.77 -2.67 -28.65
CA ASP A 44 2.11 -2.73 -30.08
C ASP A 44 2.88 -1.45 -30.52
N LEU A 45 2.48 -0.27 -30.03
CA LEU A 45 3.17 1.00 -30.29
C LEU A 45 4.56 1.07 -29.65
N VAL A 46 4.70 0.67 -28.39
CA VAL A 46 6.00 0.66 -27.70
C VAL A 46 6.95 -0.30 -28.38
N CYS A 47 6.49 -1.53 -28.67
CA CYS A 47 7.32 -2.56 -29.29
C CYS A 47 7.75 -2.20 -30.71
N ALA A 48 6.91 -1.49 -31.49
CA ALA A 48 7.28 -1.01 -32.82
C ALA A 48 8.43 0.02 -32.81
N ALA A 49 8.67 0.69 -31.68
CA ALA A 49 9.76 1.64 -31.51
C ALA A 49 11.06 1.01 -30.97
N VAL A 50 11.01 -0.25 -30.51
CA VAL A 50 12.19 -0.95 -30.00
C VAL A 50 12.91 -1.63 -31.17
N PRO A 51 14.22 -1.39 -31.38
CA PRO A 51 14.99 -2.08 -32.40
C PRO A 51 14.94 -3.61 -32.24
N ASP A 52 14.65 -4.35 -33.31
CA ASP A 52 14.52 -5.81 -33.28
C ASP A 52 15.79 -6.54 -32.79
N ASN A 53 16.97 -5.94 -32.97
CA ASN A 53 18.23 -6.49 -32.48
C ASN A 53 18.41 -6.36 -30.95
N LEU A 54 17.59 -5.53 -30.29
CA LEU A 54 17.56 -5.38 -28.83
C LEU A 54 16.44 -6.22 -28.21
N CYS A 55 15.25 -6.20 -28.81
CA CYS A 55 14.10 -6.98 -28.37
C CYS A 55 13.28 -7.37 -29.61
N PRO A 56 13.32 -8.64 -30.03
CA PRO A 56 12.48 -9.09 -31.13
C PRO A 56 11.02 -8.77 -30.88
N THR A 57 10.32 -8.27 -31.89
CA THR A 57 8.91 -7.89 -31.76
C THR A 57 8.02 -9.01 -31.20
N LEU A 58 8.35 -10.28 -31.42
CA LEU A 58 7.60 -11.43 -30.87
C LEU A 58 7.82 -11.63 -29.37
N ASP A 59 8.98 -11.22 -28.85
CA ASP A 59 9.35 -11.38 -27.44
C ASP A 59 9.08 -10.10 -26.62
N CYS A 60 8.72 -9.01 -27.31
CA CYS A 60 8.47 -7.73 -26.66
C CYS A 60 7.15 -7.73 -25.87
N ALA A 61 7.30 -7.64 -24.55
CA ALA A 61 6.21 -7.46 -23.59
C ALA A 61 6.39 -6.17 -22.79
N ILE A 62 5.27 -5.58 -22.36
CA ILE A 62 5.27 -4.47 -21.40
C ILE A 62 4.53 -4.90 -20.14
N THR A 63 4.90 -4.35 -18.99
CA THR A 63 4.21 -4.57 -17.72
C THR A 63 3.54 -3.28 -17.27
N LEU A 64 2.27 -3.37 -16.87
CA LEU A 64 1.48 -2.24 -16.40
C LEU A 64 0.94 -2.55 -14.99
N LYS A 65 0.87 -1.53 -14.14
CA LYS A 65 0.22 -1.61 -12.83
C LYS A 65 -1.14 -0.94 -12.90
N LEU A 66 -2.18 -1.68 -12.53
CA LEU A 66 -3.55 -1.20 -12.50
C LEU A 66 -4.06 -1.19 -11.07
N PHE A 67 -4.62 -0.06 -10.64
CA PHE A 67 -5.17 0.12 -9.30
C PHE A 67 -6.65 0.53 -9.35
N PRO A 68 -7.47 0.14 -8.37
CA PRO A 68 -8.88 0.54 -8.32
C PRO A 68 -9.12 2.06 -8.36
N GLN A 69 -8.15 2.85 -7.92
CA GLN A 69 -8.16 4.31 -8.01
C GLN A 69 -8.33 4.84 -9.44
N PHE A 70 -7.96 4.06 -10.46
CA PHE A 70 -8.11 4.47 -11.86
C PHE A 70 -9.58 4.51 -12.32
N VAL A 71 -10.46 3.86 -11.56
CA VAL A 71 -11.91 3.88 -11.74
C VAL A 71 -12.61 4.55 -10.56
N ASP A 72 -11.93 5.49 -9.90
CA ASP A 72 -12.39 6.22 -8.71
C ASP A 72 -12.72 5.30 -7.51
N GLY A 73 -12.09 4.12 -7.42
CA GLY A 73 -12.19 3.24 -6.25
C GLY A 73 -11.35 3.74 -5.07
N ILE A 74 -11.95 3.76 -3.88
CA ILE A 74 -11.34 4.18 -2.61
C ILE A 74 -10.77 2.95 -1.89
N THR A 75 -9.45 2.91 -1.70
CA THR A 75 -8.72 1.79 -1.07
C THR A 75 -7.72 2.24 0.00
N ILE A 76 -7.91 3.42 0.58
CA ILE A 76 -7.00 4.07 1.55
C ILE A 76 -6.77 3.19 2.81
N GLY A 77 -7.68 2.26 3.09
CA GLY A 77 -7.54 1.30 4.19
C GLY A 77 -7.99 1.92 5.52
N GLN A 78 -7.60 1.28 6.61
CA GLN A 78 -7.94 1.65 7.99
C GLN A 78 -6.64 1.81 8.79
N ARG A 79 -6.35 3.02 9.28
CA ARG A 79 -5.17 3.29 10.11
C ARG A 79 -5.50 3.11 11.58
N THR A 80 -6.61 3.68 12.03
CA THR A 80 -7.13 3.54 13.40
C THR A 80 -8.55 2.94 13.42
N LYS A 81 -9.09 2.66 14.61
CA LYS A 81 -10.45 2.10 14.74
C LYS A 81 -11.53 3.06 14.24
N ASP A 82 -11.26 4.35 14.27
CA ASP A 82 -12.20 5.42 13.89
C ASP A 82 -12.25 5.66 12.38
N ASP A 83 -11.28 5.13 11.62
CA ASP A 83 -11.25 5.20 10.16
C ASP A 83 -12.28 4.24 9.53
N VAL A 84 -13.56 4.56 9.69
CA VAL A 84 -14.67 3.81 9.11
C VAL A 84 -15.17 4.52 7.85
N PRO A 85 -15.32 3.83 6.70
CA PRO A 85 -15.87 4.43 5.49
C PRO A 85 -17.26 5.03 5.75
N ASP A 86 -17.50 6.22 5.20
CA ASP A 86 -18.81 6.87 5.29
C ASP A 86 -19.78 6.36 4.19
N GLU A 87 -20.99 6.93 4.13
CA GLU A 87 -21.99 6.56 3.11
C GLU A 87 -21.59 6.97 1.68
N CYS A 88 -20.88 8.09 1.53
CA CYS A 88 -20.40 8.56 0.24
C CYS A 88 -19.33 7.62 -0.32
N ASP A 89 -18.38 7.22 0.52
CA ASP A 89 -17.31 6.28 0.17
C ASP A 89 -17.88 4.93 -0.27
N ARG A 90 -18.88 4.42 0.47
CA ARG A 90 -19.61 3.19 0.11
C ARG A 90 -20.28 3.33 -1.25
N ALA A 91 -21.07 4.37 -1.46
CA ALA A 91 -21.79 4.61 -2.71
C ALA A 91 -20.84 4.82 -3.91
N GLN A 92 -19.70 5.47 -3.69
CA GLN A 92 -18.66 5.64 -4.71
C GLN A 92 -18.03 4.29 -5.08
N ASN A 93 -17.68 3.48 -4.09
CA ASN A 93 -17.09 2.16 -4.31
C ASN A 93 -18.03 1.20 -5.02
N GLU A 94 -19.34 1.25 -4.76
CA GLU A 94 -20.33 0.47 -5.52
C GLU A 94 -20.31 0.78 -7.01
N LYS A 95 -20.24 2.07 -7.37
CA LYS A 95 -20.14 2.52 -8.77
C LYS A 95 -18.79 2.16 -9.39
N ALA A 96 -17.70 2.41 -8.67
CA ALA A 96 -16.34 2.07 -9.09
C ALA A 96 -16.18 0.55 -9.30
N MET A 97 -16.83 -0.28 -8.49
CA MET A 97 -16.78 -1.74 -8.63
C MET A 97 -17.34 -2.24 -9.95
N LYS A 98 -18.40 -1.60 -10.48
CA LYS A 98 -18.92 -1.92 -11.81
C LYS A 98 -17.85 -1.67 -12.88
N ALA A 99 -17.27 -0.47 -12.88
CA ALA A 99 -16.19 -0.12 -13.80
C ALA A 99 -14.98 -1.05 -13.64
N TRP A 100 -14.59 -1.38 -12.40
CA TRP A 100 -13.49 -2.30 -12.11
C TRP A 100 -13.71 -3.68 -12.74
N LYS A 101 -14.89 -4.27 -12.54
CA LYS A 101 -15.23 -5.57 -13.15
C LYS A 101 -15.21 -5.51 -14.67
N ASP A 102 -15.76 -4.46 -15.27
CA ASP A 102 -15.74 -4.28 -16.73
C ASP A 102 -14.30 -4.21 -17.27
N ALA A 103 -13.40 -3.48 -16.59
CA ALA A 103 -11.97 -3.47 -16.94
C ALA A 103 -11.36 -4.87 -16.83
N LEU A 104 -11.55 -5.56 -15.71
CA LEU A 104 -10.99 -6.89 -15.48
C LEU A 104 -11.48 -7.91 -16.51
N VAL A 105 -12.76 -7.90 -16.85
CA VAL A 105 -13.33 -8.73 -17.93
C VAL A 105 -12.62 -8.44 -19.25
N SER A 106 -12.44 -7.16 -19.58
CA SER A 106 -11.79 -6.78 -20.84
C SER A 106 -10.33 -7.23 -20.92
N LEU A 107 -9.62 -7.25 -19.79
CA LEU A 107 -8.25 -7.79 -19.71
C LEU A 107 -8.26 -9.31 -19.87
N GLN A 108 -9.14 -10.00 -19.15
CA GLN A 108 -9.24 -11.46 -19.16
C GLN A 108 -9.60 -12.02 -20.55
N GLN A 109 -10.45 -11.31 -21.30
CA GLN A 109 -10.88 -11.73 -22.63
C GLN A 109 -9.85 -11.47 -23.73
N ASN A 110 -8.83 -10.64 -23.48
CA ASN A 110 -7.86 -10.28 -24.50
C ASN A 110 -6.69 -11.29 -24.52
N PRO A 111 -6.48 -12.07 -25.59
CA PRO A 111 -5.48 -13.13 -25.63
C PRO A 111 -4.03 -12.61 -25.63
N LYS A 112 -3.81 -11.31 -25.85
CA LYS A 112 -2.48 -10.69 -25.78
C LYS A 112 -2.09 -10.24 -24.37
N ILE A 113 -2.96 -10.47 -23.37
CA ILE A 113 -2.76 -9.97 -22.01
C ILE A 113 -2.71 -11.14 -21.03
N ALA A 114 -1.63 -11.16 -20.26
CA ALA A 114 -1.55 -11.92 -19.02
C ALA A 114 -1.78 -10.97 -17.84
N THR A 115 -2.49 -11.46 -16.82
CA THR A 115 -2.83 -10.70 -15.62
C THR A 115 -2.39 -11.42 -14.37
N VAL A 116 -1.78 -10.67 -13.45
CA VAL A 116 -1.32 -11.17 -12.16
C VAL A 116 -1.93 -10.29 -11.06
N SER A 117 -2.56 -10.93 -10.08
CA SER A 117 -2.94 -10.29 -8.83
C SER A 117 -1.79 -10.43 -7.84
N LEU A 118 -1.17 -9.31 -7.47
CA LEU A 118 -0.23 -9.26 -6.36
C LEU A 118 -1.02 -9.02 -5.06
N MET A 119 -1.08 -10.06 -4.25
CA MET A 119 -1.70 -10.06 -2.93
C MET A 119 -0.65 -9.79 -1.87
N ARG A 120 -1.07 -9.19 -0.77
CA ARG A 120 -0.21 -8.79 0.33
C ARG A 120 -0.92 -8.98 1.66
N ASP A 121 -0.15 -9.16 2.72
CA ASP A 121 -0.64 -8.92 4.06
C ASP A 121 -1.16 -7.47 4.16
N GLU A 122 -2.41 -7.31 4.56
CA GLU A 122 -3.06 -6.00 4.55
C GLU A 122 -2.55 -5.07 5.66
N VAL A 123 -2.08 -5.63 6.78
CA VAL A 123 -1.46 -4.82 7.84
C VAL A 123 -0.16 -4.22 7.31
N ASP A 124 0.73 -5.03 6.75
CA ASP A 124 1.99 -4.58 6.18
C ASP A 124 1.81 -3.68 4.96
N ARG A 125 0.81 -3.97 4.11
CA ARG A 125 0.48 -3.12 2.96
C ARG A 125 0.02 -1.73 3.41
N GLN A 126 -0.89 -1.67 4.38
CA GLN A 126 -1.43 -0.40 4.86
C GLN A 126 -0.41 0.35 5.70
N PHE A 127 0.39 -0.33 6.52
CA PHE A 127 1.52 0.28 7.24
C PHE A 127 2.54 0.88 6.26
N SER A 128 2.87 0.17 5.18
CA SER A 128 3.74 0.70 4.13
C SER A 128 3.15 1.93 3.42
N GLN A 129 1.83 2.05 3.30
CA GLN A 129 1.20 3.27 2.76
C GLN A 129 1.23 4.40 3.79
N PHE A 130 0.90 4.10 5.05
CA PHE A 130 0.97 5.04 6.16
C PHE A 130 2.37 5.67 6.26
N HIS A 131 3.40 4.83 6.32
CA HIS A 131 4.79 5.26 6.41
C HIS A 131 5.22 6.16 5.23
N ARG A 132 4.66 5.98 4.03
CA ARG A 132 5.08 6.72 2.83
C ARG A 132 4.26 7.97 2.54
N PHE A 133 2.99 7.99 2.94
CA PHE A 133 2.02 8.95 2.43
C PHE A 133 1.15 9.58 3.52
N ALA A 134 1.22 9.10 4.77
CA ALA A 134 0.51 9.77 5.84
C ALA A 134 1.17 11.10 6.17
N GLU A 135 0.35 12.07 6.53
CA GLU A 135 0.81 13.33 7.07
C GLU A 135 1.46 13.11 8.43
N GLU A 136 2.37 14.00 8.80
CA GLU A 136 2.95 14.04 10.14
C GLU A 136 1.85 14.06 11.21
N GLY A 137 2.08 13.35 12.31
CA GLY A 137 1.12 13.25 13.40
C GLY A 137 0.01 12.24 13.18
N SER A 138 -0.16 11.69 11.96
CA SER A 138 -1.08 10.58 11.71
C SER A 138 -0.69 9.35 12.53
N GLU A 139 -1.68 8.57 12.92
CA GLU A 139 -1.51 7.37 13.76
C GLU A 139 -1.89 6.09 13.00
N PHE A 140 -1.34 4.95 13.43
CA PHE A 140 -1.60 3.63 12.87
C PHE A 140 -1.59 2.56 13.96
N ASP A 141 -2.65 1.77 14.05
CA ASP A 141 -2.85 0.71 15.04
C ASP A 141 -2.57 -0.67 14.40
N CYS A 142 -1.48 -1.33 14.79
CA CYS A 142 -1.14 -2.66 14.28
C CYS A 142 -2.04 -3.79 14.83
N THR A 143 -2.79 -3.55 15.90
CA THR A 143 -3.68 -4.56 16.52
C THR A 143 -4.94 -4.83 15.72
N ILE A 144 -5.29 -3.95 14.78
CA ILE A 144 -6.50 -4.08 13.97
C ILE A 144 -6.29 -5.13 12.88
N ALA A 145 -7.13 -6.17 12.89
CA ALA A 145 -7.20 -7.14 11.81
C ALA A 145 -7.75 -6.48 10.53
N ARG A 146 -7.02 -6.62 9.42
CA ARG A 146 -7.37 -5.98 8.14
C ARG A 146 -7.69 -7.04 7.09
N ALA A 147 -8.92 -7.03 6.61
CA ALA A 147 -9.33 -7.86 5.48
C ALA A 147 -8.86 -7.22 4.15
N PRO A 148 -8.58 -8.04 3.13
CA PRO A 148 -8.37 -7.54 1.77
C PRO A 148 -9.53 -6.68 1.31
N THR A 149 -9.24 -5.64 0.54
CA THR A 149 -10.30 -4.81 -0.06
C THR A 149 -11.22 -5.66 -0.95
N THR A 150 -12.47 -5.22 -1.11
CA THR A 150 -13.42 -5.88 -2.01
C THR A 150 -12.90 -5.89 -3.46
N PHE A 151 -12.19 -4.85 -3.88
CA PHE A 151 -11.53 -4.80 -5.19
C PHE A 151 -10.47 -5.89 -5.34
N ALA A 152 -9.59 -6.06 -4.36
CA ALA A 152 -8.56 -7.10 -4.38
C ALA A 152 -9.20 -8.50 -4.38
N THR A 153 -10.25 -8.70 -3.59
CA THR A 153 -10.99 -9.97 -3.53
C THR A 153 -11.64 -10.31 -4.87
N VAL A 154 -12.32 -9.35 -5.50
CA VAL A 154 -12.97 -9.54 -6.80
C VAL A 154 -11.95 -9.82 -7.91
N SER A 155 -10.79 -9.14 -7.91
CA SER A 155 -9.76 -9.32 -8.92
C SER A 155 -9.29 -10.77 -9.07
N LYS A 156 -9.28 -11.55 -7.99
CA LYS A 156 -8.87 -12.97 -8.02
C LYS A 156 -9.67 -13.81 -9.02
N ASN A 157 -10.92 -13.44 -9.29
CA ASN A 157 -11.79 -14.17 -10.20
C ASN A 157 -11.52 -13.88 -11.69
N TYR A 158 -10.70 -12.86 -11.98
CA TYR A 158 -10.45 -12.40 -13.35
C TYR A 158 -8.99 -12.52 -13.76
N THR A 159 -8.06 -12.69 -12.81
CA THR A 159 -6.63 -12.77 -13.09
C THR A 159 -6.15 -14.18 -13.36
N ASN A 160 -5.10 -14.32 -14.20
CA ASN A 160 -4.55 -15.62 -14.57
C ASN A 160 -3.75 -16.26 -13.42
N LEU A 161 -3.11 -15.43 -12.60
CA LEU A 161 -2.25 -15.86 -11.50
C LEU A 161 -2.45 -14.96 -10.28
N GLN A 162 -2.41 -15.56 -9.10
CA GLN A 162 -2.38 -14.86 -7.83
C GLN A 162 -1.06 -15.16 -7.13
N ILE A 163 -0.37 -14.11 -6.68
CA ILE A 163 0.91 -14.21 -5.99
C ILE A 163 0.80 -13.51 -4.65
N GLU A 164 1.02 -14.24 -3.56
CA GLU A 164 1.24 -13.65 -2.23
C GLU A 164 2.69 -13.15 -2.17
N VAL A 165 2.85 -11.82 -2.13
CA VAL A 165 4.16 -11.18 -2.30
C VAL A 165 5.13 -11.56 -1.19
N GLU A 166 4.64 -11.76 0.03
CA GLU A 166 5.43 -12.13 1.21
C GLU A 166 6.09 -13.50 1.05
N ASP A 167 5.53 -14.40 0.23
CA ASP A 167 6.14 -15.69 -0.06
C ASP A 167 7.36 -15.55 -0.99
N CYS A 168 7.36 -14.55 -1.88
CA CYS A 168 8.39 -14.41 -2.91
C CYS A 168 9.75 -13.95 -2.38
N TRP A 169 9.80 -13.28 -1.21
CA TRP A 169 11.05 -12.76 -0.64
C TRP A 169 11.72 -13.74 0.33
N ARG A 170 11.19 -14.96 0.51
CA ARG A 170 11.73 -16.00 1.41
C ARG A 170 12.99 -16.70 0.88
N GLY A 171 13.82 -15.96 0.16
CA GLY A 171 15.08 -16.41 -0.42
C GLY A 171 15.01 -16.81 -1.89
N PRO A 172 16.16 -17.20 -2.48
CA PRO A 172 16.31 -17.38 -3.93
C PRO A 172 15.32 -18.35 -4.56
N LYS A 173 15.07 -19.50 -3.92
CA LYS A 173 14.15 -20.51 -4.46
C LYS A 173 12.72 -19.98 -4.59
N ALA A 174 12.25 -19.22 -3.60
CA ALA A 174 10.90 -18.65 -3.62
C ALA A 174 10.80 -17.50 -4.62
N ALA A 175 11.83 -16.65 -4.68
CA ALA A 175 11.94 -15.58 -5.67
C ALA A 175 11.92 -16.12 -7.11
N THR A 176 12.72 -17.14 -7.41
CA THR A 176 12.72 -17.82 -8.71
C THR A 176 11.33 -18.37 -9.03
N LYS A 177 10.67 -19.05 -8.09
CA LYS A 177 9.32 -19.56 -8.31
C LYS A 177 8.33 -18.44 -8.66
N CYS A 178 8.30 -17.34 -7.91
CA CYS A 178 7.40 -16.23 -8.20
C CYS A 178 7.67 -15.59 -9.56
N LEU A 179 8.95 -15.41 -9.92
CA LEU A 179 9.35 -14.88 -11.22
C LEU A 179 8.94 -15.83 -12.35
N ASP A 180 9.26 -17.11 -12.23
CA ASP A 180 8.91 -18.14 -13.20
C ASP A 180 7.40 -18.22 -13.42
N ASP A 181 6.60 -18.30 -12.34
CA ASP A 181 5.15 -18.39 -12.45
C ASP A 181 4.57 -17.18 -13.19
N ALA A 182 5.08 -15.96 -12.92
CA ALA A 182 4.60 -14.73 -13.55
C ALA A 182 5.00 -14.62 -15.04
N ILE A 183 6.28 -14.81 -15.37
CA ILE A 183 6.77 -14.59 -16.74
C ILE A 183 6.48 -15.77 -17.67
N LYS A 184 6.21 -16.96 -17.13
CA LYS A 184 5.73 -18.10 -17.92
C LYS A 184 4.37 -17.81 -18.56
N LEU A 185 3.57 -16.91 -17.98
CA LEU A 185 2.34 -16.43 -18.62
C LEU A 185 2.61 -15.73 -19.97
N LEU A 186 3.83 -15.23 -20.18
CA LEU A 186 4.30 -14.61 -21.42
C LEU A 186 5.10 -15.59 -22.29
N GLY A 187 5.20 -16.87 -21.90
CA GLY A 187 6.04 -17.85 -22.58
C GLY A 187 7.55 -17.68 -22.33
N LEU A 188 7.93 -16.88 -21.34
CA LEU A 188 9.32 -16.61 -20.98
C LEU A 188 9.78 -17.48 -19.79
N SER A 189 11.07 -17.43 -19.46
CA SER A 189 11.67 -18.12 -18.31
C SER A 189 12.54 -17.17 -17.49
N SER A 190 12.64 -17.38 -16.18
CA SER A 190 13.40 -16.45 -15.34
C SER A 190 14.88 -16.68 -15.54
N THR A 191 15.65 -15.61 -15.33
CA THR A 191 17.11 -15.72 -15.32
C THR A 191 17.63 -15.65 -13.88
N LYS A 192 18.87 -16.10 -13.71
CA LYS A 192 19.57 -15.99 -12.42
C LYS A 192 19.71 -14.53 -12.00
N GLU A 193 19.96 -13.63 -12.95
CA GLU A 193 20.09 -12.19 -12.74
C GLU A 193 18.78 -11.59 -12.21
N MET A 194 17.63 -11.99 -12.75
CA MET A 194 16.32 -11.57 -12.23
C MET A 194 16.11 -12.00 -10.78
N THR A 195 16.45 -13.26 -10.46
CA THR A 195 16.35 -13.80 -9.09
C THR A 195 17.29 -13.05 -8.15
N GLN A 196 18.53 -12.76 -8.58
CA GLN A 196 19.51 -12.01 -7.80
C GLN A 196 19.04 -10.58 -7.54
N TYR A 197 18.49 -9.90 -8.55
CA TYR A 197 17.92 -8.58 -8.39
C TYR A 197 16.79 -8.57 -7.35
N MET A 198 15.87 -9.54 -7.44
CA MET A 198 14.77 -9.65 -6.50
C MET A 198 15.25 -9.93 -5.07
N THR A 199 16.16 -10.87 -4.89
CA THR A 199 16.68 -11.24 -3.55
C THR A 199 17.64 -10.21 -2.96
N GLY A 200 18.35 -9.45 -3.78
CA GLY A 200 19.27 -8.39 -3.36
C GLY A 200 18.58 -7.11 -2.91
N ALA A 201 17.33 -6.87 -3.33
CA ALA A 201 16.63 -5.61 -3.09
C ALA A 201 16.53 -5.20 -1.60
N LEU A 202 16.40 -6.17 -0.68
CA LEU A 202 16.38 -5.87 0.76
C LEU A 202 17.75 -5.43 1.27
N ALA A 203 18.83 -6.09 0.83
CA ALA A 203 20.19 -5.72 1.20
C ALA A 203 20.56 -4.33 0.63
N ASP A 204 20.16 -4.03 -0.60
CA ASP A 204 20.37 -2.73 -1.22
C ASP A 204 19.64 -1.62 -0.45
N ARG A 205 18.41 -1.87 -0.01
CA ARG A 205 17.66 -0.93 0.82
C ARG A 205 18.28 -0.76 2.20
N ALA A 206 18.82 -1.83 2.79
CA ALA A 206 19.54 -1.75 4.06
C ALA A 206 20.79 -0.87 3.92
N ALA A 207 21.59 -1.10 2.89
CA ALA A 207 22.81 -0.32 2.60
C ALA A 207 22.51 1.17 2.35
N GLN A 208 21.32 1.49 1.86
CA GLN A 208 20.88 2.87 1.64
C GLN A 208 20.18 3.50 2.88
N GLY A 209 20.09 2.79 4.01
CA GLY A 209 19.37 3.27 5.19
C GLY A 209 17.85 3.43 4.96
N LYS A 210 17.28 2.72 3.98
CA LYS A 210 15.87 2.81 3.56
C LYS A 210 15.00 1.67 4.10
N LEU A 211 15.50 0.92 5.08
CA LEU A 211 14.72 -0.04 5.84
C LEU A 211 14.16 0.68 7.06
N ALA A 212 12.84 0.56 7.24
CA ALA A 212 12.20 1.01 8.47
C ALA A 212 12.77 0.21 9.64
N SER A 213 13.14 0.90 10.72
CA SER A 213 13.66 0.27 11.93
C SER A 213 12.56 -0.47 12.71
N LYS A 214 11.28 -0.15 12.46
CA LYS A 214 10.10 -0.75 13.06
C LYS A 214 8.94 -0.89 12.07
N SER A 215 8.06 -1.85 12.31
CA SER A 215 6.84 -2.12 11.54
C SER A 215 5.84 -2.94 12.36
N CYS A 216 4.62 -3.15 11.85
CA CYS A 216 3.69 -4.09 12.48
C CYS A 216 4.19 -5.54 12.50
N SER A 217 5.12 -5.92 11.62
CA SER A 217 5.75 -7.25 11.66
C SER A 217 6.72 -7.42 12.84
N THR A 218 7.37 -6.33 13.28
CA THR A 218 8.31 -6.34 14.42
C THR A 218 7.61 -6.01 15.74
N ASP A 219 6.59 -5.16 15.70
CA ASP A 219 5.82 -4.69 16.85
C ASP A 219 4.31 -4.90 16.57
N PRO A 220 3.80 -6.15 16.57
CA PRO A 220 2.42 -6.47 16.14
C PRO A 220 1.33 -5.90 17.04
N LEU A 221 1.67 -5.54 18.28
CA LEU A 221 0.78 -4.84 19.21
C LEU A 221 1.03 -3.33 19.27
N GLY A 222 1.86 -2.82 18.34
CA GLY A 222 2.33 -1.45 18.35
C GLY A 222 1.32 -0.44 17.81
N TYR A 223 1.39 0.76 18.39
CA TYR A 223 0.78 1.97 17.85
C TYR A 223 1.88 2.86 17.30
N PHE A 224 1.69 3.36 16.08
CA PHE A 224 2.70 4.12 15.37
C PHE A 224 2.23 5.52 15.02
N LYS A 225 3.06 6.52 15.26
CA LYS A 225 2.83 7.91 14.86
C LYS A 225 3.84 8.34 13.81
N LYS A 226 3.37 9.03 12.78
CA LYS A 226 4.21 9.51 11.68
C LYS A 226 5.01 10.74 12.12
N GLY A 227 6.34 10.67 12.03
CA GLY A 227 7.25 11.78 12.30
C GLY A 227 7.68 12.58 11.05
N LEU A 228 8.50 13.61 11.30
CA LEU A 228 8.98 14.62 10.34
C LEU A 228 9.87 14.10 9.19
N ASN A 229 10.44 12.90 9.27
CA ASN A 229 11.42 12.38 8.30
C ASN A 229 11.06 10.99 7.75
N ASP A 230 9.78 10.72 7.55
CA ASP A 230 9.29 9.39 7.16
C ASP A 230 9.46 8.28 8.19
N ASP A 231 10.03 8.58 9.35
CA ASP A 231 10.07 7.64 10.47
C ASP A 231 8.68 7.46 11.10
N ALA A 232 8.30 6.21 11.31
CA ALA A 232 7.17 5.83 12.14
C ALA A 232 7.69 5.49 13.55
N GLN A 233 7.21 6.22 14.56
CA GLN A 233 7.63 6.03 15.95
C GLN A 233 6.56 5.26 16.72
N LEU A 234 6.99 4.25 17.47
CA LEU A 234 6.11 3.57 18.41
C LEU A 234 5.70 4.56 19.50
N PHE A 235 4.41 4.61 19.85
CA PHE A 235 3.92 5.38 20.99
C PHE A 235 2.97 4.55 21.84
N ASP A 236 2.94 4.79 23.14
CA ASP A 236 1.97 4.16 24.04
C ASP A 236 0.62 4.87 23.89
N ALA A 237 -0.37 4.16 23.35
CA ALA A 237 -1.73 4.68 23.21
C ALA A 237 -2.45 4.91 24.56
N ASP A 238 -1.92 4.35 25.65
CA ASP A 238 -2.53 4.33 26.99
C ASP A 238 -2.47 5.68 27.74
N PHE A 239 -1.86 6.74 27.19
CA PHE A 239 -1.70 8.03 27.88
C PHE A 239 -2.56 9.19 27.37
N ASN A 240 -3.29 9.04 26.26
CA ASN A 240 -4.08 10.14 25.68
C ASN A 240 -5.54 10.19 26.13
N ASP A 241 -6.00 9.28 26.99
CA ASP A 241 -7.39 9.24 27.49
C ASP A 241 -7.55 9.85 28.90
N LEU A 242 -6.54 10.54 29.44
CA LEU A 242 -6.61 11.19 30.76
C LEU A 242 -6.74 12.73 30.75
N ASP A 243 -6.71 13.38 29.60
CA ASP A 243 -6.80 14.86 29.51
C ASP A 243 -8.19 15.36 29.07
N ALA A 244 -9.25 14.74 29.59
CA ALA A 244 -10.62 15.23 29.46
C ALA A 244 -11.40 15.22 30.79
N ASP A 245 -10.76 15.56 31.92
CA ASP A 245 -11.49 16.06 33.09
C ASP A 245 -10.61 16.99 33.95
N PRO A 246 -10.81 18.33 33.92
CA PRO A 246 -10.10 19.25 34.82
C PRO A 246 -10.55 19.12 36.29
N GLY A 247 -11.46 18.19 36.63
CA GLY A 247 -12.02 17.99 37.96
C GLY A 247 -11.33 16.94 38.85
N ALA A 248 -10.42 16.11 38.35
CA ALA A 248 -9.89 14.97 39.12
C ALA A 248 -8.51 15.18 39.77
N ALA A 249 -7.93 16.38 39.71
CA ALA A 249 -6.61 16.69 40.29
C ALA A 249 -6.70 17.27 41.71
N GLN A 250 -7.45 16.64 42.61
CA GLN A 250 -7.23 16.76 44.06
C GLN A 250 -7.55 15.41 44.70
N VAL A 251 -6.65 14.95 45.57
CA VAL A 251 -6.62 13.64 46.26
C VAL A 251 -5.62 12.69 45.59
N LEU A 252 -4.33 12.94 45.82
CA LEU A 252 -3.28 11.92 46.05
C LEU A 252 -1.94 12.59 46.40
N THR A 253 -1.95 13.49 47.41
CA THR A 253 -0.73 13.96 48.08
C THR A 253 -0.90 13.92 49.59
N SER A 254 -1.25 12.75 50.14
CA SER A 254 -0.99 12.44 51.54
C SER A 254 -1.13 10.94 51.78
N LYS A 255 -0.05 10.18 51.63
CA LYS A 255 0.18 8.90 52.31
C LYS A 255 1.54 8.37 51.89
N HIS A 256 2.59 8.83 52.56
CA HIS A 256 3.72 8.01 53.00
C HIS A 256 4.53 8.84 54.01
N ASN A 257 4.06 8.84 55.25
CA ASN A 257 4.84 9.14 56.45
C ASN A 257 4.09 8.56 57.66
N ARG A 258 4.38 7.30 58.01
CA ARG A 258 4.46 6.77 59.38
C ARG A 258 4.57 5.23 59.41
N SER A 259 5.74 4.75 59.81
CA SER A 259 5.92 3.84 60.97
C SER A 259 7.36 4.07 61.45
N GLU A 260 7.58 4.76 62.58
CA GLU A 260 7.94 4.15 63.89
C GLU A 260 9.24 3.33 63.80
N GLY A 261 10.37 3.59 64.47
CA GLY A 261 10.64 4.34 65.72
C GLY A 261 11.08 3.37 66.83
N GLY A 262 12.38 3.31 67.15
CA GLY A 262 12.93 2.77 68.43
C GLY A 262 13.94 1.61 68.29
N THR A 263 15.26 1.85 68.31
CA THR A 263 16.23 2.01 69.44
C THR A 263 16.97 0.73 69.87
N SER A 264 18.31 0.69 69.74
CA SER A 264 19.28 0.51 70.86
C SER A 264 20.74 0.29 70.38
N GLY A 265 21.70 0.96 71.07
CA GLY A 265 23.15 0.67 71.18
C GLY A 265 24.01 0.86 69.92
N GLY A 266 25.06 1.70 69.83
CA GLY A 266 26.01 2.18 70.83
C GLY A 266 27.29 1.33 70.81
N THR A 267 28.34 1.79 70.11
CA THR A 267 29.79 1.85 70.46
C THR A 267 30.66 2.03 69.21
N ASP A 268 31.42 3.14 69.19
CA ASP A 268 32.84 3.31 68.81
C ASP A 268 33.54 2.22 67.96
N ASP A 269 34.22 2.61 66.86
CA ASP A 269 35.67 2.84 66.88
C ASP A 269 36.26 3.26 65.51
N GLU A 270 37.39 3.96 65.60
CA GLU A 270 38.23 4.54 64.55
C GLU A 270 38.95 3.50 63.65
N ARG A 271 38.99 3.75 62.32
CA ARG A 271 40.20 3.93 61.48
C ARG A 271 39.90 3.90 59.98
#